data_AF-A0A663DNX1-F1
#
_entry.id   AF-A0A663DNX1-F1
#
_cell.length_a   1.000
_cell.length_b   1.000
_cell.length_c   1.000
_cell.angle_alpha   90.00
_cell.angle_beta   90.00
_cell.angle_gamma   90.00
#
_symmetry.space_group_name_H-M   'P 1'
#
loop_
_entity.id
_entity.type
_entity.pdbx_description
1 polymer ?
#
loop_
_entity_poly.entity_id
_entity_poly.type
_entity_poly.pdbx_seq_one_letter_code
_entity_poly.pdbx_strand_id
1 'polypeptide(L)' 'MGVTDFGHMQEISRHVRELLGIEEPLFNRSIALPYRDNMGLFLEQKSRSGKKADALTFSQFIQEAGLEAYTTVPLLQ' A
#
# COMPACT_ATOMS: atom_id res chain seq x y z
N MET A 1 19.90 4.64 13.26
CA MET A 1 20.68 3.77 12.35
C MET A 1 21.35 4.52 11.19
N GLY A 2 21.18 5.85 11.03
CA GLY A 2 22.09 6.67 10.21
C GLY A 2 22.37 6.18 8.78
N VAL A 3 21.43 5.46 8.16
CA VAL A 3 21.62 4.90 6.80
C VAL A 3 21.42 6.04 5.81
N THR A 4 22.48 6.40 5.10
CA THR A 4 22.49 7.48 4.10
C THR A 4 22.68 6.98 2.67
N ASP A 5 23.17 5.76 2.51
CA ASP A 5 23.39 5.12 1.22
C ASP A 5 22.09 4.50 0.68
N PHE A 6 21.78 4.79 -0.59
CA PHE A 6 20.56 4.30 -1.23
C PHE A 6 20.57 2.80 -1.48
N GLY A 7 21.72 2.20 -1.80
CA GLY A 7 21.85 0.76 -1.98
C GLY A 7 21.54 -0.01 -0.69
N HIS A 8 22.03 0.49 0.44
CA HIS A 8 21.69 -0.07 1.75
C HIS A 8 20.18 0.04 2.06
N MET A 9 19.53 1.13 1.66
CA MET A 9 18.07 1.27 1.83
C MET A 9 17.30 0.20 1.03
N GLN A 10 17.74 -0.07 -0.21
CA GLN A 10 17.13 -1.11 -1.04
C GLN A 10 17.32 -2.51 -0.43
N GLU A 11 18.53 -2.82 0.04
CA GLU A 11 18.85 -4.14 0.59
C GLU A 11 18.08 -4.43 1.89
N ILE A 12 17.99 -3.44 2.79
CA ILE A 12 17.16 -3.53 3.99
C ILE A 12 15.69 -3.77 3.60
N SER A 13 15.19 -3.02 2.62
CA SER A 13 13.80 -3.15 2.15
C SER A 13 13.53 -4.54 1.56
N ARG A 14 14.47 -5.10 0.80
CA ARG A 14 14.39 -6.46 0.25
C ARG A 14 14.29 -7.50 1.35
N HIS A 15 15.19 -7.46 2.33
CA HIS A 15 15.19 -8.42 3.43
C HIS A 15 13.96 -8.34 4.32
N VAL A 16 13.45 -7.13 4.58
CA VAL A 16 12.21 -6.94 5.33
C VAL A 16 11.02 -7.57 4.58
N ARG A 17 10.95 -7.40 3.24
CA ARG A 17 9.92 -8.03 2.42
C ARG A 17 10.00 -9.56 2.45
N GLU A 18 11.19 -10.12 2.30
CA GLU A 18 11.42 -11.57 2.39
C GLU A 18 10.99 -12.13 3.75
N LEU A 19 11.34 -11.44 4.83
CA LEU A 19 11.00 -11.84 6.20
C LEU A 19 9.48 -11.78 6.47
N LEU A 20 8.78 -10.83 5.84
CA LEU A 20 7.33 -10.66 5.97
C LEU A 20 6.52 -11.44 4.92
N GLY A 21 7.17 -12.07 3.93
CA GLY A 21 6.50 -12.74 2.82
C GLY A 21 5.71 -11.79 1.91
N ILE A 22 6.18 -10.54 1.76
CA ILE A 22 5.52 -9.51 0.96
C ILE A 22 6.20 -9.40 -0.40
N GLU A 23 5.43 -9.35 -1.47
CA GLU A 23 5.97 -9.15 -2.81
C GLU A 23 6.53 -7.72 -2.99
N GLU A 24 7.52 -7.59 -3.89
CA GLU A 24 8.03 -6.28 -4.29
C GLU A 24 6.90 -5.45 -4.92
N PRO A 25 6.60 -4.23 -4.40
CA PRO A 25 5.61 -3.39 -5.03
C PRO A 25 6.07 -3.03 -6.44
N LEU A 26 5.21 -3.25 -7.44
CA LEU A 26 5.47 -2.82 -8.80
C LEU A 26 5.38 -1.29 -8.88
N PHE A 27 6.52 -0.61 -8.74
CA PHE A 27 6.64 0.84 -8.97
C PHE A 27 6.68 1.21 -10.47
N ASN A 28 6.05 0.41 -11.33
CA ASN A 28 5.98 0.64 -12.77
C ASN A 28 4.76 1.47 -13.19
N ARG A 29 3.89 1.86 -12.24
CA ARG A 29 2.67 2.61 -12.54
C ARG A 29 2.98 4.08 -12.77
N SER A 30 2.59 4.59 -13.93
CA SER A 30 2.68 6.02 -14.24
C SER A 30 1.80 6.84 -13.30
N ILE A 31 2.33 7.98 -12.84
CA ILE A 31 1.61 8.99 -12.05
C ILE A 31 0.43 9.62 -12.81
N ALA A 32 0.39 9.48 -14.13
CA ALA A 32 -0.69 9.98 -14.98
C ALA A 32 -1.93 9.07 -15.00
N LEU A 33 -1.83 7.85 -14.45
CA LEU A 33 -2.98 6.95 -14.37
C LEU A 33 -3.92 7.38 -13.23
N PRO A 34 -5.24 7.14 -13.34
CA PRO A 34 -6.24 7.49 -12.33
C PRO A 34 -5.90 6.95 -10.94
N TYR A 35 -6.61 7.38 -9.90
CA TYR A 35 -6.27 7.09 -8.50
C TYR A 35 -6.09 5.59 -8.18
N ARG A 36 -5.31 5.34 -7.12
CA ARG A 36 -4.86 4.01 -6.68
C ARG A 36 -6.03 3.03 -6.49
N ASP A 37 -5.68 1.75 -6.50
CA ASP A 37 -6.54 0.67 -5.99
C ASP A 37 -7.10 1.02 -4.60
N ASN A 38 -8.20 0.37 -4.21
CA ASN A 38 -8.89 0.69 -2.97
C ASN A 38 -7.98 0.60 -1.74
N MET A 39 -6.96 -0.26 -1.78
CA MET A 39 -5.93 -0.35 -0.74
C MET A 39 -5.06 0.91 -0.69
N GLY A 40 -4.57 1.40 -1.83
CA GLY A 40 -3.80 2.63 -1.87
C GLY A 40 -4.57 3.84 -1.37
N LEU A 41 -5.86 3.96 -1.73
CA LEU A 41 -6.74 5.02 -1.22
C LEU A 41 -6.94 4.94 0.29
N PHE A 42 -7.18 3.74 0.82
CA PHE A 42 -7.30 3.50 2.26
C PHE A 42 -6.01 3.88 3.00
N LEU A 43 -4.85 3.46 2.50
CA LEU A 43 -3.55 3.72 3.14
C LEU A 43 -3.21 5.21 3.14
N GLU A 44 -3.58 5.97 2.11
CA GLU A 44 -3.44 7.42 2.11
C GLU A 44 -4.26 8.07 3.23
N GLN A 45 -5.50 7.64 3.42
CA GLN A 45 -6.34 8.16 4.51
C GLN A 45 -5.83 7.73 5.89
N LYS A 46 -5.29 6.51 6.00
CA LYS A 46 -4.72 5.93 7.23
C LYS A 46 -3.31 6.44 7.57
N SER A 47 -2.61 7.06 6.63
CA SER A 47 -1.25 7.60 6.84
C SER A 47 -1.20 8.75 7.87
N ARG A 48 -2.34 9.38 8.16
CA ARG A 48 -2.46 10.51 9.11
C ARG A 48 -2.48 9.98 10.54
N SER A 49 -1.91 10.71 11.49
CA SER A 49 -1.99 10.35 12.92
C SER A 49 -3.28 10.86 13.57
N GLY A 50 -3.80 10.11 14.54
CA GLY A 50 -4.86 10.55 15.46
C GLY A 50 -6.04 9.60 15.51
N LYS A 51 -6.89 9.75 16.54
CA LYS A 51 -7.96 8.80 16.90
C LYS A 51 -8.83 8.33 15.74
N LYS A 52 -9.14 9.23 14.78
CA LYS A 52 -9.96 8.89 13.61
C LYS A 52 -9.23 7.98 12.61
N ALA A 53 -7.96 8.27 12.33
CA ALA A 53 -7.16 7.48 11.41
C ALA A 53 -6.78 6.12 12.04
N ASP A 54 -6.51 6.12 13.35
CA ASP A 54 -6.20 4.91 14.12
C ASP A 54 -7.39 3.94 14.15
N ALA A 55 -8.62 4.47 14.25
CA ALA A 55 -9.85 3.69 14.25
C ALA A 55 -10.32 3.26 12.85
N LEU A 56 -9.75 3.83 11.77
CA LEU A 56 -10.18 3.56 10.40
C LEU A 56 -9.79 2.14 9.99
N THR A 57 -10.81 1.33 9.70
CA THR A 57 -10.66 -0.03 9.16
C THR A 57 -10.89 -0.04 7.65
N PHE A 58 -10.27 -1.01 6.96
CA PHE A 58 -10.43 -1.15 5.52
C PHE A 58 -11.89 -1.42 5.13
N SER A 59 -12.59 -2.28 5.87
CA SER A 59 -13.99 -2.61 5.58
C SER A 59 -14.92 -1.39 5.71
N GLN A 60 -14.71 -0.54 6.73
CA GLN A 60 -15.46 0.71 6.88
C GLN A 60 -15.17 1.67 5.72
N PHE A 61 -13.90 1.82 5.33
CA PHE A 61 -13.51 2.64 4.19
C PHE A 61 -14.21 2.20 2.90
N ILE A 62 -14.21 0.90 2.60
CA ILE A 62 -14.87 0.34 1.42
C ILE A 62 -16.38 0.60 1.45
N GLN A 63 -17.03 0.35 2.60
CA GLN A 63 -18.46 0.54 2.76
C GLN A 63 -18.89 2.01 2.63
N GLU A 64 -18.16 2.93 3.25
CA GLU A 64 -18.45 4.37 3.20
C GLU A 64 -18.20 4.96 1.81
N ALA A 65 -17.17 4.47 1.11
CA ALA A 65 -16.83 4.93 -0.23
C ALA A 65 -17.67 4.28 -1.35
N GLY A 66 -18.50 3.28 -1.02
CA GLY A 66 -19.28 2.52 -2.02
C GLY A 66 -18.39 1.75 -3.00
N LEU A 67 -17.23 1.28 -2.53
CA LEU A 67 -16.24 0.56 -3.34
C LEU A 67 -16.45 -0.96 -3.21
N GLU A 68 -15.96 -1.72 -4.19
CA GLU A 68 -15.91 -3.18 -4.09
C GLU A 68 -14.71 -3.62 -3.25
N ALA A 69 -14.89 -4.57 -2.32
CA ALA A 69 -13.84 -4.98 -1.39
C ALA A 69 -12.62 -5.65 -2.07
N TYR A 70 -12.79 -6.12 -3.31
CA TYR A 70 -11.76 -6.79 -4.09
C TYR A 70 -11.94 -6.45 -5.59
N THR A 71 -10.97 -5.72 -6.16
CA THR A 71 -10.66 -5.92 -7.58
C THR A 71 -9.83 -7.20 -7.62
N THR A 72 -10.46 -8.32 -7.96
CA THR A 72 -9.71 -9.46 -8.46
C THR A 72 -9.03 -9.00 -9.73
N VAL A 73 -7.75 -8.65 -9.67
CA VAL A 73 -6.93 -8.63 -10.88
C VAL A 73 -7.11 -10.03 -11.47
N PRO A 74 -7.60 -10.18 -12.72
CA PRO A 74 -7.72 -11.50 -13.31
C PRO A 74 -6.33 -12.14 -13.24
N LEU A 75 -6.24 -13.34 -12.68
CA LEU A 75 -5.06 -14.18 -12.86
C LEU A 75 -4.87 -14.28 -14.37
N LEU A 76 -3.82 -13.65 -14.89
CA LEU A 76 -3.44 -13.76 -16.29
C LEU A 76 -3.24 -15.26 -16.55
N GLN A 77 -4.19 -15.86 -17.30
CA GLN A 77 -4.11 -17.23 -17.79
C GLN A 77 -3.01 -17.37 -18.83
#